data_AF-A0A285Q6J0-F1
#
_entry.id   AF-A0A285Q6J0-F1
#
_cell.length_a   1.000
_cell.length_b   1.000
_cell.length_c   1.000
_cell.angle_alpha   90.00
_cell.angle_beta   90.00
_cell.angle_gamma   90.00
#
_symmetry.space_group_name_H-M   'P 1'
#
loop_
_entity.id
_entity.type
_entity.pdbx_description
1 polymer ?
#
loop_
_entity_poly.entity_id
_entity_poly.type
_entity_poly.pdbx_seq_one_letter_code
_entity_poly.pdbx_strand_id
1 'polypeptide(L)'
;MFEKFRRNSAAARLLEEQLYEQVVMELSQGQRRDGLWAKAMANSDGSEEKAKSLYIKYRVQSIKDESEIAEAVTEQEEYNRKNVPAIERQKRVNNAEALLRSKGYWLLSRGNGWVVKKPLGGQQPINTLDQLEQYAKSR
;
A
#
# COMPACT_ATOMS: atom_id res chain seq x y z
N MET A 1 20.32 1.37 -26.60
CA MET A 1 20.34 1.31 -25.13
C MET A 1 20.91 2.59 -24.51
N PHE A 2 22.07 3.09 -24.96
CA PHE A 2 22.70 4.35 -24.50
C PHE A 2 21.83 5.62 -24.59
N GLU A 3 21.04 5.78 -25.66
CA GLU A 3 20.14 6.93 -25.82
C GLU A 3 19.08 7.04 -24.72
N LYS A 4 18.56 5.89 -24.24
CA LYS A 4 17.52 5.85 -23.20
C LYS A 4 18.07 6.33 -21.85
N PHE A 5 19.31 5.95 -21.52
CA PHE A 5 19.98 6.43 -20.30
C PHE A 5 20.28 7.93 -20.34
N ARG A 6 20.71 8.47 -21.49
CA ARG A 6 20.92 9.92 -21.64
C ARG A 6 19.62 10.71 -21.52
N ARG A 7 18.52 10.23 -22.13
CA ARG A 7 17.19 10.86 -21.98
C ARG A 7 16.71 10.82 -20.54
N ASN A 8 16.90 9.70 -19.84
CA ASN A 8 16.56 9.60 -18.41
C ASN A 8 17.37 10.58 -17.55
N SER A 9 18.67 10.77 -17.83
CA SER A 9 19.52 11.74 -17.12
C SER A 9 19.14 13.19 -17.42
N ALA A 10 18.77 13.52 -18.67
CA ALA A 10 18.28 14.85 -19.00
C ALA A 10 16.94 15.16 -18.32
N ALA A 11 16.00 14.21 -18.33
CA ALA A 11 14.72 14.34 -17.65
C ALA A 11 14.89 14.50 -16.13
N ALA A 12 15.80 13.74 -15.51
CA ALA A 12 16.08 13.86 -14.08
C ALA A 12 16.59 15.25 -13.69
N ARG A 13 17.46 15.86 -14.53
CA ARG A 13 17.95 17.23 -14.29
C ARG A 13 16.84 18.27 -14.42
N LEU A 14 15.97 18.14 -15.42
CA LEU A 14 14.83 19.04 -15.61
C LEU A 14 13.86 18.94 -14.42
N LEU A 15 13.55 17.73 -13.98
CA LEU A 15 12.70 17.51 -12.80
C LEU A 15 13.32 18.11 -11.54
N GLU A 16 14.63 17.93 -11.35
CA GLU A 16 15.34 18.51 -10.22
C GLU A 16 15.25 20.05 -10.25
N GLU A 17 15.52 20.68 -11.38
CA GLU A 17 15.38 22.14 -11.56
C GLU A 17 13.96 22.63 -11.23
N GLN A 18 12.92 21.94 -11.73
CA GLN A 18 11.53 22.27 -11.44
C GLN A 18 11.18 22.18 -9.95
N LEU A 19 11.75 21.20 -9.23
CA LEU A 19 11.57 21.11 -7.78
C LEU A 19 12.23 22.29 -7.05
N TYR A 20 13.42 22.70 -7.48
CA TYR A 20 14.06 23.90 -6.94
C TYR A 20 13.23 25.16 -7.21
N GLU A 21 12.73 25.32 -8.44
CA GLU A 21 11.86 26.43 -8.83
C GLU A 21 10.59 26.49 -7.96
N GLN A 22 9.93 25.34 -7.76
CA GLN A 22 8.77 25.24 -6.88
C GLN A 22 9.09 25.73 -5.47
N VAL A 23 10.19 25.29 -4.87
CA VAL A 23 10.56 25.70 -3.50
C VAL A 23 10.87 27.20 -3.42
N VAL A 24 11.51 27.76 -4.46
CA VAL A 24 11.77 29.20 -4.52
C VAL A 24 10.46 30.00 -4.60
N MET A 25 9.48 29.52 -5.37
CA MET A 25 8.14 30.11 -5.42
C MET A 25 7.41 30.00 -4.07
N GLU A 26 7.46 28.85 -3.39
CA GLU A 26 6.90 28.68 -2.03
C GLU A 26 7.47 29.74 -1.08
N LEU A 27 8.80 29.89 -1.08
CA LEU A 27 9.49 30.87 -0.24
C LEU A 27 9.14 32.32 -0.58
N SER A 28 9.05 32.67 -1.86
CA SER A 28 8.70 34.04 -2.28
C SER A 28 7.27 34.43 -1.91
N GLN A 29 6.38 33.44 -1.82
CA GLN A 29 5.00 33.60 -1.33
C GLN A 29 4.89 33.57 0.20
N GLY A 30 6.01 33.43 0.93
CA GLY A 30 6.02 33.31 2.37
C GLY A 30 5.52 31.96 2.90
N GLN A 31 5.33 30.98 2.03
CA GLN A 31 4.94 29.62 2.41
C GLN A 31 6.19 28.83 2.80
N ARG A 32 6.22 28.31 4.03
CA ARG A 32 7.31 27.46 4.48
C ARG A 32 6.85 26.39 5.46
N ARG A 33 7.60 25.29 5.50
CA ARG A 33 7.47 24.24 6.51
C ARG A 33 8.34 24.62 7.71
N ASP A 34 7.72 25.12 8.78
CA ASP A 34 8.47 25.63 9.95
C ASP A 34 9.39 24.58 10.59
N GLY A 35 9.02 23.30 10.58
CA GLY A 35 9.89 22.22 11.07
C GLY A 35 11.18 22.06 10.24
N LEU A 36 11.08 22.13 8.91
CA LEU A 36 12.26 22.10 8.02
C LEU A 36 13.07 23.39 8.14
N TRP A 37 12.40 24.53 8.34
CA TRP A 37 13.05 25.81 8.59
C TRP A 37 13.87 25.77 9.88
N ALA A 38 13.29 25.29 10.98
CA ALA A 38 13.98 25.12 12.25
C ALA A 38 15.19 24.17 12.11
N LYS A 39 15.04 23.05 11.38
CA LYS A 39 16.16 22.16 11.05
C LYS A 39 17.25 22.88 10.27
N ALA A 40 16.89 23.71 9.30
CA ALA A 40 17.87 24.47 8.52
C ALA A 40 18.62 25.50 9.38
N MET A 41 17.90 26.23 10.24
CA MET A 41 18.48 27.19 11.20
C MET A 41 19.41 26.52 12.21
N ALA A 42 19.05 25.34 12.73
CA ALA A 42 19.91 24.59 13.65
C ALA A 42 21.23 24.13 13.01
N ASN A 43 21.24 23.92 11.69
CA ASN A 43 22.40 23.46 10.93
C ASN A 43 23.13 24.60 10.20
N SER A 44 22.74 25.86 10.42
CA SER A 44 23.29 26.99 9.67
C SER A 44 24.40 27.75 10.39
N ASP A 45 24.84 27.27 11.56
CA ASP A 45 25.83 27.92 12.43
C ASP A 45 25.48 29.39 12.73
N GLY A 46 24.19 29.70 12.83
CA GLY A 46 23.69 31.06 13.10
C GLY A 46 23.64 31.98 11.88
N SER A 47 23.96 31.51 10.67
CA SER A 47 23.81 32.28 9.43
C SER A 47 22.44 32.04 8.79
N GLU A 48 21.69 33.12 8.56
CA GLU A 48 20.38 33.03 7.90
C GLU A 48 20.50 32.66 6.41
N GLU A 49 21.53 33.13 5.72
CA GLU A 49 21.78 32.78 4.31
C GLU A 49 22.08 31.29 4.14
N LYS A 50 22.92 30.74 5.03
CA LYS A 50 23.16 29.29 5.09
C LYS A 50 21.87 28.53 5.39
N ALA A 51 21.03 29.03 6.30
CA ALA A 51 19.75 28.41 6.62
C ALA A 51 18.82 28.38 5.41
N LYS A 52 18.74 29.47 4.63
CA LYS A 52 17.95 29.51 3.38
C LYS A 52 18.42 28.46 2.38
N SER A 53 19.73 28.35 2.16
CA SER A 53 20.29 27.32 1.27
C SER A 53 19.97 25.90 1.74
N LEU A 54 20.14 25.62 3.04
CA LEU A 54 19.84 24.33 3.65
C LEU A 54 18.35 23.99 3.57
N TYR A 55 17.48 24.97 3.84
CA TYR A 55 16.04 24.79 3.76
C TYR A 55 15.61 24.38 2.35
N ILE A 56 16.13 25.05 1.31
CA ILE A 56 15.77 24.74 -0.08
C ILE A 56 16.11 23.26 -0.38
N LYS A 57 17.32 22.80 0.00
CA LYS A 57 17.72 21.41 -0.17
C LYS A 57 16.81 20.44 0.58
N TYR A 58 16.51 20.73 1.84
CA TYR A 58 15.63 19.88 2.64
C TYR A 58 14.20 19.84 2.11
N ARG A 59 13.69 20.95 1.59
CA ARG A 59 12.35 21.00 1.03
C ARG A 59 12.26 20.25 -0.30
N VAL A 60 13.25 20.38 -1.17
CA VAL A 60 13.32 19.58 -2.41
C VAL A 60 13.32 18.09 -2.08
N GLN A 61 14.12 17.66 -1.10
CA GLN A 61 14.11 16.26 -0.67
C GLN A 61 12.75 15.85 -0.09
N SER A 62 12.17 16.69 0.77
CA SER A 62 10.84 16.45 1.34
C SER A 62 9.75 16.29 0.27
N ILE A 63 9.81 17.03 -0.85
CA ILE A 63 8.85 16.88 -1.95
C ILE A 63 9.04 15.53 -2.64
N LYS A 64 10.30 15.10 -2.87
CA LYS A 64 10.59 13.77 -3.44
C LYS A 64 10.06 12.66 -2.53
N ASP A 65 10.32 12.75 -1.23
CA ASP A 65 9.85 11.77 -0.25
C ASP A 65 8.31 11.76 -0.17
N GLU A 66 7.65 12.93 -0.22
CA GLU A 66 6.19 13.04 -0.26
C GLU A 66 5.61 12.33 -1.50
N SER A 67 6.25 12.46 -2.68
CA SER A 67 5.85 11.75 -3.90
C SER A 67 6.05 10.23 -3.79
N GLU A 68 7.19 9.78 -3.28
CA GLU A 68 7.48 8.34 -3.10
C GLU A 68 6.51 7.68 -2.12
N ILE A 69 6.19 8.36 -1.01
CA ILE A 69 5.20 7.88 -0.05
C ILE A 69 3.82 7.81 -0.69
N ALA A 70 3.42 8.83 -1.47
CA ALA A 70 2.14 8.82 -2.17
C ALA A 70 2.03 7.64 -3.14
N GLU A 71 3.07 7.37 -3.93
CA GLU A 71 3.14 6.21 -4.81
C GLU A 71 3.01 4.90 -4.03
N ALA A 72 3.80 4.73 -2.96
CA ALA A 72 3.74 3.54 -2.11
C ALA A 72 2.36 3.30 -1.47
N VAL A 73 1.68 4.37 -1.03
CA VAL A 73 0.32 4.29 -0.49
C VAL A 73 -0.66 3.82 -1.57
N THR A 74 -0.59 4.39 -2.77
CA THR A 74 -1.49 3.98 -3.87
C THR A 74 -1.27 2.52 -4.28
N GLU A 75 -0.02 2.05 -4.35
CA GLU A 75 0.29 0.67 -4.64
C GLU A 75 -0.22 -0.28 -3.55
N GLN A 76 -0.05 0.10 -2.29
CA GLN A 76 -0.53 -0.68 -1.15
C GLN A 76 -2.07 -0.74 -1.11
N GLU A 77 -2.76 0.36 -1.41
CA GLU A 77 -4.21 0.41 -1.53
C GLU A 77 -4.72 -0.50 -2.66
N GLU A 78 -4.06 -0.48 -3.83
CA GLU A 78 -4.39 -1.38 -4.93
C GLU A 78 -4.16 -2.84 -4.55
N TYR A 79 -3.04 -3.15 -3.91
CA TYR A 79 -2.72 -4.48 -3.42
C TYR A 79 -3.80 -4.96 -2.45
N ASN A 80 -4.17 -4.11 -1.49
CA ASN A 80 -5.19 -4.42 -0.49
C ASN A 80 -6.55 -4.66 -1.17
N ARG A 81 -6.94 -3.79 -2.11
CA ARG A 81 -8.20 -3.92 -2.86
C ARG A 81 -8.30 -5.25 -3.62
N LYS A 82 -7.20 -5.71 -4.23
CA LYS A 82 -7.17 -6.95 -5.02
C LYS A 82 -7.07 -8.20 -4.13
N ASN A 83 -6.25 -8.16 -3.07
CA ASN A 83 -5.86 -9.37 -2.34
C ASN A 83 -6.63 -9.59 -1.03
N VAL A 84 -7.04 -8.54 -0.32
CA VAL A 84 -7.75 -8.66 0.96
C VAL A 84 -9.05 -9.46 0.83
N PRO A 85 -9.91 -9.26 -0.19
CA PRO A 85 -11.13 -10.06 -0.35
C PRO A 85 -10.85 -11.56 -0.55
N ALA A 86 -9.78 -11.90 -1.27
CA ALA A 86 -9.37 -13.28 -1.49
C ALA A 86 -8.85 -13.92 -0.20
N ILE A 87 -8.04 -13.19 0.58
CA ILE A 87 -7.53 -13.64 1.88
C ILE A 87 -8.69 -13.85 2.86
N GLU A 88 -9.64 -12.90 2.92
CA GLU A 88 -10.80 -13.00 3.81
C GLU A 88 -11.71 -14.17 3.43
N ARG A 89 -11.99 -14.34 2.13
CA ARG A 89 -12.71 -15.51 1.61
C ARG A 89 -12.03 -16.81 2.03
N GLN A 90 -10.70 -16.90 1.90
CA GLN A 90 -9.97 -18.11 2.27
C GLN A 90 -10.04 -18.36 3.78
N LYS A 91 -9.90 -17.33 4.61
CA LYS A 91 -10.06 -17.45 6.07
C LYS A 91 -11.44 -17.96 6.46
N ARG A 92 -12.49 -17.42 5.84
CA ARG A 92 -13.88 -17.86 6.04
C ARG A 92 -14.07 -19.33 5.69
N VAL A 93 -13.53 -19.77 4.54
CA VAL A 93 -13.54 -21.19 4.14
C VAL A 93 -12.79 -22.06 5.14
N ASN A 94 -11.58 -21.67 5.54
CA ASN A 94 -10.76 -22.43 6.49
C ASN A 94 -11.47 -22.58 7.85
N ASN A 95 -12.13 -21.52 8.32
CA ASN A 95 -12.91 -21.56 9.56
C ASN A 95 -14.09 -22.53 9.44
N ALA A 96 -14.84 -22.47 8.34
CA ALA A 96 -15.95 -23.40 8.11
C ALA A 96 -15.46 -24.86 7.98
N GLU A 97 -14.32 -25.08 7.32
CA GLU A 97 -13.69 -26.40 7.24
C GLU A 97 -13.28 -26.93 8.61
N ALA A 98 -12.65 -26.10 9.46
CA ALA A 98 -12.26 -26.49 10.80
C ALA A 98 -13.46 -26.90 11.67
N LEU A 99 -14.57 -26.14 11.60
CA LEU A 99 -15.83 -26.46 12.29
C LEU A 99 -16.45 -27.76 11.79
N LEU A 100 -16.35 -28.05 10.49
CA LEU A 100 -16.84 -29.29 9.92
C LEU A 100 -15.97 -30.48 10.33
N ARG A 101 -14.65 -30.32 10.31
CA ARG A 101 -13.68 -31.35 10.71
C ARG A 101 -13.84 -31.75 12.17
N SER A 102 -14.06 -30.79 13.08
CA SER A 102 -14.29 -31.10 14.50
C SER A 102 -15.56 -31.93 14.74
N LYS A 103 -16.53 -31.86 13.83
CA LYS A 103 -17.79 -32.62 13.85
C LYS A 103 -17.74 -33.90 13.02
N GLY A 104 -16.56 -34.27 12.49
CA GLY A 104 -16.37 -35.48 11.68
C GLY A 104 -16.83 -35.36 10.21
N TYR A 105 -17.06 -34.14 9.72
CA TYR A 105 -17.36 -33.89 8.31
C TYR A 105 -16.08 -33.52 7.55
N TRP A 106 -16.05 -33.81 6.24
CA TRP A 106 -14.93 -33.40 5.38
C TRP A 106 -15.40 -32.44 4.28
N LEU A 107 -14.64 -31.37 4.08
CA LEU A 107 -14.87 -30.41 3.00
C LEU A 107 -13.99 -30.74 1.80
N LEU A 108 -14.58 -30.76 0.60
CA LEU A 108 -13.87 -30.96 -0.67
C LEU A 108 -14.15 -29.78 -1.58
N SER A 109 -13.09 -29.16 -2.13
CA SER A 109 -13.23 -28.09 -3.13
C SER A 109 -13.49 -28.68 -4.51
N ARG A 110 -14.53 -28.21 -5.21
CA ARG A 110 -14.95 -28.67 -6.53
C ARG A 110 -15.25 -27.45 -7.42
N GLY A 111 -14.23 -26.99 -8.15
CA GLY A 111 -14.36 -25.86 -9.08
C GLY A 111 -14.87 -24.61 -8.38
N ASN A 112 -16.10 -24.21 -8.72
CA ASN A 112 -16.74 -23.00 -8.20
C ASN A 112 -17.50 -23.21 -6.86
N GLY A 113 -17.47 -24.42 -6.29
CA GLY A 113 -18.18 -24.74 -5.04
C GLY A 113 -17.46 -25.76 -4.17
N TRP A 114 -18.17 -26.25 -3.16
CA TRP A 114 -17.68 -27.22 -2.19
C TRP A 114 -18.63 -28.39 -2.04
N VAL A 115 -18.10 -29.54 -1.64
CA VAL A 115 -18.89 -30.72 -1.28
C VAL A 115 -18.52 -31.14 0.13
N VAL A 116 -19.51 -31.18 1.01
CA VAL A 116 -19.34 -31.67 2.38
C VAL A 116 -19.70 -33.14 2.45
N LYS A 117 -18.75 -33.99 2.83
CA LYS A 117 -18.98 -35.41 3.12
C LYS A 117 -19.38 -35.59 4.58
N LYS A 118 -20.44 -36.38 4.80
CA LYS A 118 -20.97 -36.67 6.13
C LYS A 118 -20.29 -37.92 6.72
N PRO A 119 -20.14 -38.02 8.06
CA PRO A 119 -19.50 -39.17 8.71
C PRO A 119 -20.25 -40.49 8.51
N LEU A 120 -21.59 -40.44 8.45
CA LEU A 120 -22.46 -41.62 8.26
C LEU A 120 -22.74 -41.95 6.78
N GLY A 121 -21.94 -41.40 5.86
CA GLY A 121 -22.17 -41.50 4.42
C GLY A 121 -23.11 -40.41 3.89
N GLY A 122 -22.98 -40.11 2.60
CA GLY A 122 -23.70 -39.03 1.93
C GLY A 122 -22.87 -37.77 1.71
N GLN A 123 -23.27 -36.99 0.70
CA GLN A 123 -22.58 -35.78 0.26
C GLN A 123 -23.59 -34.63 0.15
N GLN A 124 -23.18 -33.44 0.57
CA GLN A 124 -23.96 -32.22 0.41
C GLN A 124 -23.17 -31.25 -0.48
N PRO A 125 -23.62 -30.96 -1.71
CA PRO A 125 -23.04 -29.89 -2.51
C PRO A 125 -23.44 -28.52 -1.93
N ILE A 126 -22.49 -27.59 -1.93
CA ILE A 126 -22.63 -26.21 -1.46
C ILE A 126 -21.97 -25.28 -2.47
N ASN A 127 -22.74 -24.33 -2.99
CA ASN A 127 -22.29 -23.49 -4.11
C ASN A 127 -21.85 -22.09 -3.68
N THR A 128 -22.19 -21.65 -2.48
CA THR A 128 -21.83 -20.33 -1.95
C THR A 128 -21.13 -20.42 -0.61
N LEU A 129 -20.29 -19.41 -0.32
CA LEU A 129 -19.57 -19.34 0.94
C LEU A 129 -20.52 -19.20 2.13
N ASP A 130 -21.57 -18.39 1.99
CA ASP A 130 -22.53 -18.17 3.07
C ASP A 130 -23.30 -19.45 3.41
N GLN A 131 -23.66 -20.26 2.40
CA GLN A 131 -24.25 -21.57 2.61
C GLN A 131 -23.29 -22.51 3.35
N LEU A 132 -21.99 -22.46 3.01
CA LEU A 132 -20.97 -23.28 3.68
C LEU A 132 -20.86 -22.92 5.16
N GLU A 133 -20.82 -21.64 5.48
CA GLU A 133 -20.76 -21.16 6.86
C GLU A 133 -22.01 -21.51 7.65
N GLN A 134 -23.20 -21.29 7.10
CA GLN A 134 -24.46 -21.66 7.74
C GLN A 134 -24.56 -23.17 7.96
N TYR A 135 -24.14 -23.96 6.97
CA TYR A 135 -24.09 -25.41 7.10
C TYR A 135 -23.11 -25.84 8.20
N ALA A 136 -21.91 -25.27 8.25
CA ALA A 136 -20.92 -25.59 9.28
C ALA A 136 -21.40 -25.23 10.71
N LYS A 137 -22.16 -24.14 10.85
CA LYS A 137 -22.74 -23.69 12.13
C LYS A 137 -23.95 -24.51 12.59
N SER A 138 -24.73 -25.05 11.65
CA SER A 138 -25.98 -25.79 11.95
C SER A 138 -25.81 -27.28 12.24
N ARG A 139 -24.63 -27.84 11.99
CA ARG A 139 -24.27 -29.22 12.38
C ARG A 139 -23.70 -29.28 13.78
#